data_AF-A0A5E4J311-F1
#
_entry.id   AF-A0A5E4J311-F1
#
_cell.length_a   1.000
_cell.length_b   1.000
_cell.length_c   1.000
_cell.angle_alpha   90.00
_cell.angle_beta   90.00
_cell.angle_gamma   90.00
#
_symmetry.space_group_name_H-M   'P 1'
#
loop_
_entity.id
_entity.type
_entity.pdbx_description
1 polymer ?
#
loop_
_entity_poly.entity_id
_entity_poly.type
_entity_poly.pdbx_seq_one_letter_code
_entity_poly.pdbx_strand_id
1 'polypeptide(L)' 'MVTVAVWAFGTGYILFALLKHTVGLRVSREEEIAGLDLGEHGYSAYPEFVTQEPGEGVKS' A
#
# COMPACT_ATOMS: atom_id res chain seq x y z
N MET A 1 -17.44 -9.08 -25.87
CA MET A 1 -16.21 -8.55 -25.24
C MET A 1 -16.32 -7.07 -24.91
N VAL A 2 -16.67 -6.18 -25.86
CA VAL A 2 -16.78 -4.73 -25.61
C VAL A 2 -17.77 -4.38 -24.48
N THR A 3 -18.97 -4.94 -24.47
CA THR A 3 -19.98 -4.66 -23.44
C THR A 3 -19.50 -5.02 -22.03
N VAL A 4 -18.85 -6.18 -21.87
CA VAL A 4 -18.32 -6.64 -20.60
C VAL A 4 -17.13 -5.79 -20.16
N ALA A 5 -16.26 -5.40 -21.10
CA ALA A 5 -15.13 -4.52 -20.81
C ALA A 5 -15.58 -3.13 -20.35
N VAL A 6 -16.54 -2.52 -21.05
CA VAL A 6 -17.11 -1.21 -20.70
C VAL A 6 -17.83 -1.29 -19.35
N TRP A 7 -18.56 -2.38 -19.08
CA TRP A 7 -19.23 -2.56 -17.80
C TRP A 7 -18.24 -2.71 -16.64
N ALA A 8 -17.26 -3.61 -16.77
CA ALA A 8 -16.28 -3.88 -15.72
C ALA A 8 -15.40 -2.64 -15.43
N PHE A 9 -14.85 -2.01 -16.47
CA PHE A 9 -14.06 -0.79 -16.30
C PHE A 9 -14.90 0.40 -15.85
N GLY A 10 -16.09 0.59 -16.42
CA GLY A 10 -16.95 1.72 -16.09
C GLY A 10 -17.42 1.68 -14.64
N THR A 11 -17.95 0.54 -14.19
CA THR A 11 -18.40 0.37 -12.80
C THR A 11 -17.24 0.43 -11.81
N GLY A 12 -16.12 -0.23 -12.11
CA GLY A 12 -14.92 -0.15 -11.30
C GLY A 12 -14.40 1.28 -11.17
N TYR A 13 -14.28 2.00 -12.29
CA TYR A 13 -13.81 3.39 -12.30
C TYR A 13 -14.72 4.29 -11.46
N ILE A 14 -16.03 4.19 -11.62
CA ILE A 14 -17.00 4.97 -10.83
C ILE A 14 -16.86 4.65 -9.33
N LEU A 15 -16.79 3.36 -8.97
CA LEU A 15 -16.64 2.94 -7.58
C LEU A 15 -15.35 3.50 -6.96
N PHE A 16 -14.20 3.32 -7.61
CA PHE A 16 -12.92 3.82 -7.10
C PHE A 16 -12.86 5.36 -7.08
N ALA A 17 -13.49 6.04 -8.03
CA ALA A 17 -13.60 7.50 -8.03
C ALA A 17 -14.42 8.01 -6.84
N LEU A 18 -15.53 7.35 -6.51
CA LEU A 18 -16.35 7.68 -5.34
C LEU A 18 -15.60 7.39 -4.03
N LEU A 19 -14.92 6.25 -3.93
CA LEU A 19 -14.12 5.89 -2.75
C LEU A 19 -12.96 6.88 -2.53
N LYS A 20 -12.32 7.33 -3.61
CA LYS A 20 -11.28 8.37 -3.56
C LYS A 20 -11.78 9.68 -2.96
N HIS A 21 -13.02 10.07 -3.24
CA HIS A 21 -13.59 11.34 -2.76
C HIS A 21 -14.29 11.27 -1.40
N THR A 22 -14.63 10.06 -0.92
CA THR A 22 -15.35 9.87 0.33
C THR A 22 -14.41 9.54 1.48
N VAL A 23 -13.70 8.42 1.38
CA VAL A 23 -12.87 7.87 2.46
C VAL A 23 -11.37 7.95 2.16
N GLY A 24 -10.99 8.06 0.88
CA GLY A 24 -9.61 7.94 0.46
C GLY A 24 -9.18 6.47 0.38
N LEU A 25 -8.44 6.13 -0.69
CA LEU A 25 -7.98 4.75 -0.96
C LEU A 25 -6.49 4.54 -0.66
N ARG A 26 -5.72 5.61 -0.50
CA ARG A 26 -4.28 5.58 -0.23
C ARG A 26 -3.98 6.42 1.00
N VAL A 27 -3.10 5.90 1.84
CA VAL A 27 -2.54 6.61 2.99
C VAL A 27 -1.64 7.76 2.53
N SER A 28 -1.21 8.60 3.46
CA SER A 28 -0.26 9.66 3.13
C SER A 28 1.05 9.07 2.59
N ARG A 29 1.79 9.85 1.78
CA ARG A 29 3.07 9.39 1.21
C ARG A 29 4.07 8.96 2.28
N GLU A 30 4.06 9.65 3.41
CA GLU A 30 4.93 9.38 4.55
C GLU A 30 4.59 8.04 5.20
N GLU A 31 3.31 7.75 5.43
CA GLU A 31 2.83 6.45 5.94
C GLU A 31 3.05 5.31 4.93
N GLU A 32 2.91 5.58 3.63
CA GLU A 32 3.16 4.58 2.58
C GLU A 32 4.64 4.12 2.57
N ILE A 33 5.58 5.04 2.87
CA ILE A 33 7.01 4.73 2.97
C ILE A 33 7.35 4.07 4.31
N ALA A 34 6.73 4.51 5.40
CA ALA A 34 6.97 3.96 6.74
C ALA A 34 6.42 2.54 6.92
N GLY A 35 5.45 2.15 6.09
CA GLY A 35 4.73 0.89 6.19
C GLY A 35 3.55 1.00 7.14
N LEU A 36 2.41 0.45 6.72
CA LEU A 36 1.15 0.53 7.47
C LEU A 36 1.19 -0.27 8.79
N ASP A 37 2.09 -1.27 8.87
CA ASP A 37 2.28 -2.12 10.04
C ASP A 37 2.72 -1.31 11.28
N LEU A 38 3.55 -0.27 11.08
CA LEU A 38 4.07 0.55 12.17
C LEU A 38 2.98 1.43 12.81
N GLY A 39 2.02 1.91 11.99
CA GLY A 39 0.94 2.79 12.43
C GLY A 39 -0.24 2.06 13.07
N GLU A 40 -0.58 0.85 12.62
CA GLU A 40 -1.76 0.11 13.12
C GLU A 40 -1.44 -0.96 14.17
N HIS A 41 -0.29 -1.63 14.10
CA HIS A 41 -0.03 -2.84 14.89
C HIS A 41 1.10 -2.69 15.92
N GLY A 42 1.82 -1.57 15.94
CA GLY A 42 2.91 -1.31 16.90
C GLY A 42 4.09 -2.28 16.80
N TYR A 43 4.09 -3.13 15.79
CA TYR A 43 5.09 -4.16 15.49
C TYR A 43 5.12 -4.38 13.98
N SER A 44 6.31 -4.45 13.39
CA SER A 44 6.46 -4.82 11.98
C SER A 44 5.98 -6.26 11.79
N ALA A 45 5.12 -6.54 10.82
CA ALA A 45 4.61 -7.89 10.57
C ALA A 45 5.73 -8.90 10.23
N TYR A 46 6.90 -8.37 9.82
CA TYR A 46 8.06 -9.09 9.35
C TYR A 46 9.35 -8.49 9.93
N PRO A 47 9.59 -8.61 11.24
CA PRO A 47 10.76 -8.03 11.93
C PRO A 47 12.10 -8.48 11.32
N GLU A 48 12.16 -9.68 10.74
CA GLU A 48 13.33 -10.28 10.11
C GLU A 48 13.68 -9.69 8.74
N PHE A 49 12.74 -8.99 8.10
CA PHE A 49 12.94 -8.37 6.78
C PHE A 49 13.26 -6.86 6.85
N VAL A 50 13.15 -6.25 8.03
CA VAL A 50 13.44 -4.81 8.22
C VAL A 50 14.94 -4.51 8.26
N THR A 51 15.81 -5.52 8.43
CA THR A 51 17.27 -5.34 8.55
C THR A 51 18.06 -5.93 7.37
N GLN A 52 17.73 -5.55 6.13
CA GLN A 52 18.69 -5.69 5.02
C GLN A 52 19.03 -4.33 4.42
N GLU A 53 19.82 -3.57 5.18
CA GLU A 53 20.75 -2.58 4.63
C GLU A 53 21.94 -3.34 4.02
N PRO A 54 22.23 -3.22 2.71
CA PRO A 54 23.37 -3.86 2.09
C PRO A 54 24.64 -3.02 2.30
N GLY A 55 25.32 -3.21 3.44
CA GLY A 55 26.71 -2.77 3.57
C GLY A 55 27.16 -2.37 4.96
N GLU A 56 27.73 -3.33 5.71
CA GLU A 56 28.80 -3.20 6.72
C GLU A 56 28.84 -4.56 7.44
N GLY A 57 29.74 -5.50 7.14
CA GLY A 57 31.16 -5.29 7.04
C GLY A 57 31.82 -5.40 8.42
N VAL A 58 32.06 -6.64 8.89
CA VAL A 58 33.27 -7.04 9.63
C VAL A 58 33.45 -6.56 11.10
N LYS A 59 33.83 -7.53 11.96
CA LYS A 59 34.33 -7.49 13.36
C LYS A 59 33.22 -7.41 14.42
N SER A 60 33.23 -8.18 15.51
CA SER A 60 34.27 -8.96 16.23
C SER A 60 33.58 -10.02 17.07
#